data_AF-A0A098VV48-F1
#
_entry.id   AF-A0A098VV48-F1
#
_cell.length_a   1.000
_cell.length_b   1.000
_cell.length_c   1.000
_cell.angle_alpha   90.00
_cell.angle_beta   90.00
_cell.angle_gamma   90.00
#
_symmetry.space_group_name_H-M   'P 1'
#
loop_
_entity.id
_entity.type
_entity.pdbx_description
1 polymer ?
#
loop_
_entity_poly.entity_id
_entity_poly.type
_entity_poly.pdbx_seq_one_letter_code
_entity_poly.pdbx_strand_id
1 'polypeptide(L)'
;GSINKYKKSKTPTPARTGPKGDGSVTIRFEMPFNIWCGGCNAHIAMGVRFNAQKKKVGDYFTTPILSFRMKCAQCPNWFEIQTDPKETDYKVIEGARRKIETWVHQPGSTVLRPEEDVEVQKKRATNAFFRLEKSIEDENVALEAAPYLERLFNAQKSIWKDDYRSSQVVRQKFRSEKEDIEFQQKIDAELLKKISIGGLQLLPEHASDIEKALSTRFNASKNARPQNLATLLTQRRKNCKNGK
;
A
#
# COMPACT_ATOMS: atom_id res chain seq x y z
N GLY A 1 -78.13 -32.84 19.35
CA GLY A 1 -76.72 -32.40 19.44
C GLY A 1 -76.28 -31.83 18.12
N SER A 2 -75.56 -30.71 18.10
CA SER A 2 -74.64 -30.39 17.01
C SER A 2 -73.25 -30.26 17.60
N ILE A 3 -72.41 -31.25 17.30
CA ILE A 3 -71.07 -31.40 17.90
C ILE A 3 -70.02 -30.50 17.23
N ASN A 4 -70.46 -29.62 16.32
CA ASN A 4 -69.61 -28.73 15.51
C ASN A 4 -70.06 -27.26 15.59
N LYS A 5 -70.24 -26.72 16.80
CA LYS A 5 -70.35 -25.25 16.98
C LYS A 5 -68.99 -24.73 17.45
N TYR A 6 -68.14 -24.31 16.51
CA TYR A 6 -66.86 -23.66 16.78
C TYR A 6 -67.09 -22.44 17.70
N LYS A 7 -66.81 -22.62 18.99
CA LYS A 7 -66.78 -21.51 19.93
C LYS A 7 -65.47 -20.77 19.65
N LYS A 8 -65.54 -19.53 19.16
CA LYS A 8 -64.41 -18.59 19.14
C LYS A 8 -64.01 -18.26 20.59
N SER A 9 -63.57 -19.25 21.37
CA SER A 9 -62.81 -19.00 22.58
C SER A 9 -61.51 -18.40 22.06
N LYS A 10 -61.44 -17.07 22.05
CA LYS A 10 -60.20 -16.35 21.78
C LYS A 10 -59.22 -16.82 22.85
N THR A 11 -58.37 -17.79 22.52
CA THR A 11 -57.07 -17.88 23.18
C THR A 11 -56.50 -16.48 23.04
N PRO A 12 -56.22 -15.74 24.13
CA PRO A 12 -55.60 -14.44 23.99
C PRO A 12 -54.32 -14.69 23.21
N THR A 13 -54.27 -14.27 21.95
CA THR A 13 -52.99 -14.19 21.23
C THR A 13 -52.12 -13.40 22.20
N PRO A 14 -50.99 -13.95 22.68
CA PRO A 14 -50.20 -13.27 23.69
C PRO A 14 -49.97 -11.87 23.14
N ALA A 15 -50.57 -10.87 23.80
CA ALA A 15 -50.31 -9.49 23.47
C ALA A 15 -48.79 -9.41 23.47
N ARG A 16 -48.19 -9.00 22.35
CA ARG A 16 -46.74 -8.93 22.22
C ARG A 16 -46.29 -8.01 23.36
N THR A 17 -45.83 -8.61 24.46
CA THR A 17 -45.52 -7.90 25.71
C THR A 17 -44.26 -7.09 25.46
N GLY A 18 -44.39 -6.01 24.71
CA GLY A 18 -43.39 -4.96 24.58
C GLY A 18 -43.41 -4.09 25.84
N PRO A 19 -42.28 -3.48 26.20
CA PRO A 19 -42.15 -2.74 27.44
C PRO A 19 -43.16 -1.59 27.48
N LYS A 20 -44.03 -1.61 28.51
CA LYS A 20 -44.97 -0.54 28.84
C LYS A 20 -44.17 0.66 29.35
N GLY A 21 -44.11 1.74 28.57
CA GLY A 21 -43.50 3.01 28.98
C GLY A 21 -43.11 3.88 27.80
N ASP A 22 -42.13 3.43 27.00
CA ASP A 22 -41.36 4.35 26.12
C ASP A 22 -41.64 4.20 24.61
N GLY A 23 -42.56 3.32 24.22
CA GLY A 23 -42.87 3.04 22.81
C GLY A 23 -41.72 2.37 22.04
N SER A 24 -40.66 1.93 22.72
CA SER A 24 -39.51 1.29 22.11
C SER A 24 -39.75 -0.20 21.86
N VAL A 25 -39.57 -0.64 20.61
CA VAL A 25 -39.68 -2.05 20.23
C VAL A 25 -38.27 -2.62 20.02
N THR A 26 -37.96 -3.73 20.67
CA THR A 26 -36.68 -4.43 20.42
C THR A 26 -36.72 -5.18 19.10
N ILE A 27 -35.77 -4.91 18.22
CA ILE A 27 -35.59 -5.57 16.92
C ILE A 27 -34.16 -6.08 16.75
N ARG A 28 -33.96 -6.97 15.77
CA ARG A 28 -32.61 -7.34 15.30
C ARG A 28 -32.19 -6.36 14.22
N PHE A 29 -31.11 -5.64 14.45
CA PHE A 29 -30.58 -4.62 13.53
C PHE A 29 -29.17 -5.03 13.08
N GLU A 30 -28.92 -4.97 11.78
CA GLU A 30 -27.60 -5.21 11.17
C GLU A 30 -26.90 -3.88 10.92
N MET A 31 -25.62 -3.78 11.24
CA MET A 31 -24.86 -2.55 11.03
C MET A 31 -24.72 -2.22 9.54
N PRO A 32 -25.17 -1.05 9.07
CA PRO A 32 -25.11 -0.68 7.64
C PRO A 32 -23.70 -0.27 7.17
N PHE A 33 -22.83 0.16 8.07
CA PHE A 33 -21.45 0.56 7.75
C PHE A 33 -20.52 0.32 8.94
N ASN A 34 -19.22 0.39 8.66
CA ASN A 34 -18.17 0.24 9.68
C ASN A 34 -18.17 1.44 10.65
N ILE A 35 -18.15 1.17 11.95
CA ILE A 35 -18.12 2.20 13.00
C ILE A 35 -17.03 1.92 14.04
N TRP A 36 -16.56 2.99 14.67
CA TRP A 36 -15.72 2.97 15.86
C TRP A 36 -16.57 3.31 17.08
N CYS A 37 -16.55 2.47 18.11
CA CYS A 37 -17.25 2.77 19.36
C CYS A 37 -16.55 3.92 20.09
N GLY A 38 -17.28 4.94 20.54
CA GLY A 38 -16.70 6.08 21.26
C GLY A 38 -16.22 5.77 22.68
N GLY A 39 -16.57 4.60 23.24
CA GLY A 39 -16.16 4.17 24.58
C GLY A 39 -14.87 3.35 24.58
N CYS A 40 -14.87 2.22 23.86
CA CYS A 40 -13.73 1.28 23.82
C CYS A 40 -12.88 1.38 22.55
N ASN A 41 -13.19 2.28 21.61
CA ASN A 41 -12.53 2.41 20.31
C ASN A 41 -12.44 1.09 19.51
N ALA A 42 -13.35 0.15 19.78
CA ALA A 42 -13.45 -1.09 19.04
C ALA A 42 -14.09 -0.86 17.67
N HIS A 43 -13.58 -1.57 16.67
CA HIS A 43 -14.16 -1.61 15.34
C HIS A 43 -15.39 -2.53 15.32
N ILE A 44 -16.53 -2.00 14.90
CA ILE A 44 -17.72 -2.79 14.61
C ILE A 44 -17.88 -2.82 13.09
N ALA A 45 -17.77 -4.02 12.54
CA ALA A 45 -17.88 -4.22 11.10
C ALA A 45 -19.33 -4.07 10.60
N MET A 46 -19.47 -3.75 9.33
CA MET A 46 -20.72 -3.84 8.59
C MET A 46 -21.30 -5.26 8.68
N GLY A 47 -22.62 -5.37 8.84
CA GLY A 47 -23.36 -6.63 8.96
C GLY A 47 -23.39 -7.24 10.37
N VAL A 48 -22.71 -6.66 11.36
CA VAL A 48 -22.79 -7.14 12.75
C VAL A 48 -24.21 -6.93 13.29
N ARG A 49 -24.79 -7.99 13.88
CA ARG A 49 -26.17 -8.02 14.39
C ARG A 49 -26.26 -7.60 15.84
N PHE A 50 -27.18 -6.69 16.15
CA PHE A 50 -27.48 -6.21 17.49
C PHE A 50 -28.96 -6.36 17.85
N ASN A 51 -29.22 -6.44 19.15
CA ASN A 51 -30.55 -6.17 19.70
C ASN A 51 -30.68 -4.66 19.86
N ALA A 52 -31.47 -4.01 19.01
CA ALA A 52 -31.66 -2.57 19.02
C ALA A 52 -33.06 -2.21 19.53
N GLN A 53 -33.13 -1.15 20.32
CA GLN A 53 -34.39 -0.50 20.69
C GLN A 53 -34.76 0.48 19.58
N LYS A 54 -35.82 0.17 18.83
CA LYS A 54 -36.39 1.03 17.78
C LYS A 54 -37.36 2.01 18.41
N LYS A 55 -37.15 3.31 18.16
CA LYS A 55 -38.03 4.41 18.55
C LYS A 55 -38.30 5.33 17.35
N LYS A 56 -39.50 5.87 17.22
CA LYS A 56 -39.79 6.97 16.28
C LYS A 56 -39.44 8.29 16.97
N VAL A 57 -38.55 9.09 16.38
CA VAL A 57 -38.07 10.36 16.96
C VAL A 57 -38.66 11.58 16.28
N GLY A 58 -38.88 11.51 14.96
CA GLY A 58 -39.47 12.59 14.18
C GLY A 58 -39.96 12.11 12.82
N ASP A 59 -40.31 13.05 11.95
CA ASP A 59 -40.72 12.81 10.58
C ASP A 59 -39.95 13.74 9.63
N TYR A 60 -39.46 13.20 8.50
CA TYR A 60 -38.95 13.97 7.37
C TYR A 60 -40.05 14.01 6.29
N PHE A 61 -40.75 15.13 6.22
CA PHE A 61 -42.02 15.27 5.49
C PHE A 61 -43.05 14.21 5.93
N THR A 62 -43.28 13.18 5.12
CA THR A 62 -44.20 12.07 5.39
C THR A 62 -43.50 10.81 5.91
N THR A 63 -42.16 10.74 5.84
CA THR A 63 -41.39 9.55 6.17
C THR A 63 -40.87 9.61 7.61
N PRO A 64 -41.10 8.60 8.47
CA PRO A 64 -40.65 8.63 9.86
C PRO A 64 -39.15 8.44 9.99
N ILE A 65 -38.52 9.29 10.81
CA ILE A 65 -37.15 9.13 11.26
C ILE A 65 -37.14 8.15 12.44
N LEU A 66 -36.49 7.02 12.21
CA LEU A 66 -36.35 5.94 13.18
C LEU A 66 -34.98 6.03 13.86
N SER A 67 -34.99 5.97 15.18
CA SER A 67 -33.81 5.83 16.03
C SER A 67 -33.64 4.39 16.48
N PHE A 68 -32.40 3.92 16.41
CA PHE A 68 -31.96 2.61 16.86
C PHE A 68 -30.89 2.80 17.93
N ARG A 69 -31.27 2.54 19.18
CA ARG A 69 -30.36 2.58 20.33
C ARG A 69 -29.91 1.17 20.69
N MET A 70 -28.61 0.94 20.77
CA MET A 70 -28.05 -0.37 21.12
C MET A 70 -26.73 -0.27 21.88
N LYS A 71 -26.35 -1.39 22.51
CA LYS A 71 -25.15 -1.50 23.35
C LYS A 71 -23.99 -2.08 22.54
N CYS A 72 -22.78 -1.59 22.79
CA CYS A 72 -21.57 -2.21 22.24
C CYS A 72 -21.39 -3.65 22.77
N ALA A 73 -20.80 -4.53 21.95
CA ALA A 73 -20.52 -5.91 22.35
C ALA A 73 -19.43 -6.01 23.43
N GLN A 74 -18.46 -5.09 23.44
CA GLN A 74 -17.30 -5.14 24.32
C GLN A 74 -17.37 -4.19 25.52
N CYS A 75 -18.20 -3.15 25.48
CA CYS A 75 -18.29 -2.16 26.54
C CYS A 75 -19.74 -1.84 26.93
N PRO A 76 -19.99 -1.24 28.12
CA PRO A 76 -21.32 -0.84 28.54
C PRO A 76 -21.88 0.39 27.82
N ASN A 77 -21.10 0.98 26.89
CA ASN A 77 -21.50 2.18 26.18
C ASN A 77 -22.67 1.90 25.22
N TRP A 78 -23.58 2.87 25.16
CA TRP A 78 -24.70 2.88 24.22
C TRP A 78 -24.39 3.82 23.07
N PHE A 79 -24.82 3.46 21.88
CA PHE A 79 -24.75 4.33 20.72
C PHE A 79 -26.10 4.36 20.01
N GLU A 80 -26.37 5.49 19.37
CA GLU A 80 -27.63 5.78 18.69
C GLU A 80 -27.39 6.09 17.21
N ILE A 81 -28.14 5.40 16.36
CA ILE A 81 -28.13 5.57 14.91
C ILE A 81 -29.55 5.94 14.47
N GLN A 82 -29.67 6.97 13.64
CA GLN A 82 -30.94 7.38 13.04
C GLN A 82 -30.93 7.19 11.53
N THR A 83 -32.10 6.94 10.96
CA THR A 83 -32.31 6.97 9.50
C THR A 83 -32.31 8.42 9.00
N ASP A 84 -31.64 8.69 7.88
CA ASP A 84 -31.78 9.94 7.14
C ASP A 84 -32.45 9.69 5.77
N PRO A 85 -33.76 9.98 5.63
CA PRO A 85 -34.48 9.83 4.37
C PRO A 85 -33.96 10.74 3.23
N LYS A 86 -33.24 11.83 3.52
CA LYS A 86 -32.73 12.75 2.49
C LYS A 86 -31.56 12.14 1.70
N GLU A 87 -30.63 11.53 2.42
CA GLU A 87 -29.41 10.91 1.84
C GLU A 87 -29.58 9.41 1.61
N THR A 88 -30.73 8.83 2.00
CA THR A 88 -31.00 7.38 1.98
C THR A 88 -29.97 6.57 2.77
N ASP A 89 -29.41 7.16 3.83
CA ASP A 89 -28.35 6.58 4.66
C ASP A 89 -28.74 6.64 6.14
N TYR A 90 -27.88 6.12 7.01
CA TYR A 90 -27.98 6.21 8.45
C TYR A 90 -26.94 7.18 9.01
N LYS A 91 -27.33 7.97 10.02
CA LYS A 91 -26.47 8.92 10.71
C LYS A 91 -26.23 8.47 12.15
N VAL A 92 -24.97 8.45 12.55
CA VAL A 92 -24.58 8.19 13.94
C VAL A 92 -24.73 9.50 14.71
N ILE A 93 -25.53 9.49 15.77
CA ILE A 93 -25.78 10.70 16.57
C ILE A 93 -24.89 10.70 17.80
N GLU A 94 -24.89 9.58 18.53
CA GLU A 94 -24.18 9.48 19.80
C GLU A 94 -23.43 8.16 19.93
N GLY A 95 -22.33 8.18 20.70
CA GLY A 95 -21.66 6.98 21.20
C GLY A 95 -20.81 6.20 20.20
N ALA A 96 -20.78 6.61 18.93
CA ALA A 96 -19.93 6.01 17.91
C ALA A 96 -19.49 7.03 16.85
N ARG A 97 -18.49 6.67 16.04
CA ARG A 97 -18.02 7.44 14.88
C ARG A 97 -18.01 6.53 13.66
N ARG A 98 -18.51 7.02 12.52
CA ARG A 98 -18.43 6.27 11.25
C ARG A 98 -16.97 6.17 10.80
N LYS A 99 -16.56 4.97 10.38
CA LYS A 99 -15.26 4.79 9.73
C LYS A 99 -15.36 5.36 8.31
N ILE A 100 -14.49 6.31 8.00
CA ILE A 100 -14.39 6.90 6.68
C ILE A 100 -13.46 6.02 5.85
N GLU A 101 -13.99 5.38 4.80
CA GLU A 101 -13.22 4.53 3.89
C GLU A 101 -12.82 5.26 2.62
N THR A 102 -13.66 6.19 2.18
CA THR A 102 -13.35 7.07 1.07
C THR A 102 -12.42 8.17 1.54
N TRP A 103 -11.32 8.39 0.82
CA TRP A 103 -10.51 9.58 1.01
C TRP A 103 -11.35 10.81 0.66
N VAL A 104 -11.94 11.45 1.66
CA VAL A 104 -12.63 12.73 1.46
C VAL A 104 -11.53 13.76 1.28
N HIS A 105 -11.31 14.19 0.04
CA HIS A 105 -10.51 15.38 -0.24
C HIS A 105 -11.15 16.52 0.55
N GLN A 106 -10.50 17.05 1.59
CA GLN A 106 -10.92 18.36 2.09
C GLN A 106 -10.80 19.33 0.90
N PRO A 107 -11.78 20.19 0.63
CA PRO A 107 -11.66 21.20 -0.42
C PRO A 107 -10.49 22.13 -0.06
N GLY A 108 -9.29 21.82 -0.56
CA GLY A 108 -8.02 22.43 -0.18
C GLY A 108 -6.86 21.44 -0.01
N SER A 109 -7.13 20.18 0.32
CA SER A 109 -6.16 19.07 0.32
C SER A 109 -6.38 18.22 -0.93
N THR A 110 -6.21 18.80 -2.12
CA THR A 110 -5.97 17.97 -3.30
C THR A 110 -4.64 17.27 -3.04
N VAL A 111 -4.58 15.94 -3.23
CA VAL A 111 -3.30 15.26 -3.40
C VAL A 111 -2.62 16.01 -4.52
N LEU A 112 -1.67 16.87 -4.16
CA LEU A 112 -0.80 17.53 -5.11
C LEU A 112 -0.32 16.37 -5.99
N ARG A 113 -0.75 16.32 -7.27
CA ARG A 113 0.14 15.72 -8.25
C ARG A 113 1.48 16.38 -7.94
N PRO A 114 2.55 15.63 -7.60
CA PRO A 114 3.73 16.21 -6.97
C PRO A 114 4.43 17.36 -7.72
N GLU A 115 3.91 17.80 -8.86
CA GLU A 115 4.56 18.68 -9.81
C GLU A 115 3.53 19.47 -10.65
N GLU A 116 2.51 20.09 -10.05
CA GLU A 116 1.69 21.07 -10.80
C GLU A 116 1.52 22.34 -9.99
N ASP A 117 2.00 23.45 -10.56
CA ASP A 117 1.89 24.78 -9.97
C ASP A 117 0.43 25.08 -9.59
N VAL A 118 0.24 25.65 -8.40
CA VAL A 118 -1.09 26.02 -7.86
C VAL A 118 -1.87 26.90 -8.85
N GLU A 119 -1.16 27.67 -9.67
CA GLU A 119 -1.74 28.50 -10.73
C GLU A 119 -2.35 27.69 -11.87
N VAL A 120 -1.73 26.58 -12.29
CA VAL A 120 -2.23 25.69 -13.33
C VAL A 120 -3.53 25.03 -12.86
N GLN A 121 -3.59 24.62 -11.59
CA GLN A 121 -4.80 24.05 -11.01
C GLN A 121 -5.95 25.06 -10.98
N LYS A 122 -5.67 26.31 -10.57
CA LYS A 122 -6.67 27.41 -10.61
C LYS A 122 -7.15 27.64 -12.04
N LYS A 123 -6.24 27.73 -13.01
CA LYS A 123 -6.59 27.93 -14.43
C LYS A 123 -7.42 26.77 -15.00
N ARG A 124 -7.15 25.51 -14.60
CA ARG A 124 -7.98 24.36 -15.00
C ARG A 124 -9.39 24.39 -14.39
N ALA A 125 -9.54 24.90 -13.17
CA ALA A 125 -10.83 25.03 -12.52
C ALA A 125 -11.67 26.19 -13.11
N THR A 126 -11.03 27.30 -13.46
CA THR A 126 -11.73 28.50 -13.95
C THR A 126 -11.95 28.51 -15.46
N ASN A 127 -11.00 28.01 -16.27
CA ASN A 127 -11.02 28.12 -17.72
C ASN A 127 -11.30 26.76 -18.38
N ALA A 128 -12.46 26.65 -19.03
CA ALA A 128 -12.86 25.43 -19.74
C ALA A 128 -11.95 25.09 -20.93
N PHE A 129 -11.49 26.10 -21.67
CA PHE A 129 -10.57 25.92 -22.82
C PHE A 129 -9.21 25.37 -22.37
N PHE A 130 -8.62 25.91 -21.30
CA PHE A 130 -7.35 25.44 -20.77
C PHE A 130 -7.42 23.98 -20.29
N ARG A 131 -8.55 23.57 -19.70
CA ARG A 131 -8.78 22.17 -19.33
C ARG A 131 -8.82 21.26 -20.55
N LEU A 132 -9.49 21.71 -21.63
CA LEU A 132 -9.60 20.95 -22.87
C LEU A 132 -8.24 20.82 -23.58
N GLU A 133 -7.49 21.91 -23.68
CA GLU A 133 -6.13 21.90 -24.25
C GLU A 133 -5.21 20.94 -23.52
N LYS A 134 -5.22 20.95 -22.18
CA LYS A 134 -4.41 20.02 -21.40
C LYS A 134 -4.85 18.57 -21.58
N SER A 135 -6.16 18.30 -21.66
CA SER A 135 -6.61 16.91 -21.95
C SER A 135 -6.14 16.43 -23.32
N ILE A 136 -6.14 17.30 -24.33
CA ILE A 136 -5.64 16.95 -25.68
C ILE A 136 -4.12 16.74 -25.64
N GLU A 137 -3.38 17.56 -24.89
CA GLU A 137 -1.94 17.39 -24.69
C GLU A 137 -1.62 16.04 -24.00
N ASP A 138 -2.36 15.71 -22.93
CA ASP A 138 -2.20 14.44 -22.22
C ASP A 138 -2.53 13.24 -23.14
N GLU A 139 -3.55 13.36 -23.98
CA GLU A 139 -3.88 12.35 -25.00
C GLU A 139 -2.76 12.19 -26.05
N ASN A 140 -2.18 13.29 -26.52
CA ASN A 140 -1.06 13.25 -27.47
C ASN A 140 0.18 12.59 -26.85
N VAL A 141 0.53 12.93 -25.61
CA VAL A 141 1.64 12.28 -24.88
C VAL A 141 1.38 10.78 -24.75
N ALA A 142 0.14 10.38 -24.45
CA ALA A 142 -0.22 8.97 -24.38
C ALA A 142 -0.07 8.26 -25.75
N LEU A 143 -0.47 8.90 -26.84
CA LEU A 143 -0.30 8.38 -28.20
C LEU A 143 1.16 8.26 -28.62
N GLU A 144 2.01 9.24 -28.27
CA GLU A 144 3.45 9.19 -28.51
C GLU A 144 4.13 8.07 -27.72
N ALA A 145 3.70 7.83 -26.48
CA ALA A 145 4.22 6.77 -25.62
C ALA A 145 3.76 5.36 -26.04
N ALA A 146 2.59 5.24 -26.67
CA ALA A 146 1.99 3.96 -27.06
C ALA A 146 2.92 3.03 -27.88
N PRO A 147 3.56 3.45 -28.99
CA PRO A 147 4.45 2.58 -29.76
C PRO A 147 5.70 2.17 -28.97
N TYR A 148 6.18 3.03 -28.07
CA TYR A 148 7.31 2.70 -27.19
C TYR A 148 6.92 1.61 -26.18
N LEU A 149 5.75 1.74 -25.54
CA LEU A 149 5.21 0.72 -24.64
C LEU A 149 4.96 -0.61 -25.36
N GLU A 150 4.46 -0.55 -26.60
CA GLU A 150 4.25 -1.74 -27.42
C GLU A 150 5.58 -2.46 -27.74
N ARG A 151 6.64 -1.70 -28.07
CA ARG A 151 7.99 -2.27 -28.26
C ARG A 151 8.50 -2.95 -27.00
N LEU A 152 8.36 -2.32 -25.84
CA LEU A 152 8.74 -2.91 -24.56
C LEU A 152 7.94 -4.17 -24.25
N PHE A 153 6.63 -4.13 -24.47
CA PHE A 153 5.74 -5.27 -24.27
C PHE A 153 6.11 -6.45 -25.19
N ASN A 154 6.37 -6.18 -26.46
CA ASN A 154 6.79 -7.20 -27.42
C ASN A 154 8.17 -7.78 -27.08
N ALA A 155 9.13 -6.94 -26.65
CA ALA A 155 10.42 -7.39 -26.16
C ALA A 155 10.26 -8.31 -24.95
N GLN A 156 9.47 -7.90 -23.96
CA GLN A 156 9.16 -8.71 -22.78
C GLN A 156 8.51 -10.04 -23.17
N LYS A 157 7.47 -10.02 -24.00
CA LYS A 157 6.79 -11.24 -24.47
C LYS A 157 7.74 -12.19 -25.20
N SER A 158 8.70 -11.67 -25.95
CA SER A 158 9.70 -12.48 -26.65
C SER A 158 10.72 -13.13 -25.69
N ILE A 159 11.18 -12.39 -24.68
CA ILE A 159 12.15 -12.86 -23.67
C ILE A 159 11.52 -13.93 -22.78
N TRP A 160 10.26 -13.76 -22.41
CA TRP A 160 9.51 -14.63 -21.50
C TRP A 160 8.62 -15.64 -22.24
N LYS A 161 8.86 -15.88 -23.53
CA LYS A 161 8.22 -16.99 -24.25
C LYS A 161 8.72 -18.35 -23.74
N ASP A 162 9.95 -18.40 -23.23
CA ASP A 162 10.59 -19.57 -22.62
C ASP A 162 11.17 -19.18 -21.25
N ASP A 163 10.35 -19.34 -20.21
CA ASP A 163 10.68 -19.01 -18.82
C ASP A 163 11.88 -19.80 -18.30
N TYR A 164 12.10 -21.02 -18.80
CA TYR A 164 13.22 -21.85 -18.38
C TYR A 164 14.53 -21.27 -18.90
N ARG A 165 14.57 -20.91 -20.19
CA ARG A 165 15.75 -20.30 -20.82
C ARG A 165 16.07 -18.93 -20.24
N SER A 166 15.08 -18.06 -20.02
CA SER A 166 15.29 -16.74 -19.40
C SER A 166 15.89 -16.90 -17.99
N SER A 167 15.33 -17.81 -17.19
CA SER A 167 15.83 -18.12 -15.86
C SER A 167 17.23 -18.74 -15.87
N GLN A 168 17.56 -19.57 -16.86
CA GLN A 168 18.90 -20.14 -17.03
C GLN A 168 19.95 -19.06 -17.29
N VAL A 169 19.67 -18.11 -18.18
CA VAL A 169 20.57 -16.99 -18.50
C VAL A 169 20.81 -16.12 -17.27
N VAL A 170 19.74 -15.78 -16.54
CA VAL A 170 19.84 -14.99 -15.30
C VAL A 170 20.68 -15.73 -14.25
N ARG A 171 20.42 -17.02 -14.02
CA ARG A 171 21.21 -17.84 -13.08
C ARG A 171 22.67 -17.96 -13.50
N GLN A 172 22.96 -18.07 -14.79
CA GLN A 172 24.33 -18.16 -15.29
C GLN A 172 25.10 -16.86 -14.99
N LYS A 173 24.50 -15.69 -15.23
CA LYS A 173 25.10 -14.39 -14.89
C LYS A 173 25.38 -14.25 -13.40
N PHE A 174 24.41 -14.60 -12.54
CA PHE A 174 24.61 -14.54 -11.10
C PHE A 174 25.68 -15.51 -10.60
N ARG A 175 25.85 -16.67 -11.23
CA ARG A 175 26.94 -17.59 -10.87
C ARG A 175 28.31 -17.01 -11.23
N SER A 176 28.47 -16.46 -12.43
CA SER A 176 29.75 -15.83 -12.82
C SER A 176 30.05 -14.60 -11.95
N GLU A 177 29.05 -13.75 -11.71
CA GLU A 177 29.23 -12.58 -10.84
C GLU A 177 29.57 -12.98 -9.40
N LYS A 178 28.96 -14.06 -8.88
CA LYS A 178 29.29 -14.60 -7.55
C LYS A 178 30.72 -15.14 -7.51
N GLU A 179 31.15 -15.88 -8.52
CA GLU A 179 32.52 -16.38 -8.64
C GLU A 179 33.53 -15.22 -8.66
N ASP A 180 33.25 -14.16 -9.41
CA ASP A 180 34.09 -12.95 -9.47
C ASP A 180 34.15 -12.23 -8.11
N ILE A 181 33.01 -12.08 -7.42
CA ILE A 181 32.94 -11.48 -6.09
C ILE A 181 33.71 -12.32 -5.07
N GLU A 182 33.52 -13.65 -5.06
CA GLU A 182 34.24 -14.56 -4.16
C GLU A 182 35.75 -14.54 -4.43
N PHE A 183 36.15 -14.42 -5.69
CA PHE A 183 37.56 -14.30 -6.09
C PHE A 183 38.17 -12.99 -5.58
N GLN A 184 37.47 -11.86 -5.75
CA GLN A 184 37.91 -10.56 -5.21
C GLN A 184 38.02 -10.60 -3.68
N GLN A 185 37.02 -11.14 -2.99
CA GLN A 185 37.04 -11.29 -1.52
C GLN A 185 38.21 -12.15 -1.03
N LYS A 186 38.59 -13.20 -1.76
CA LYS A 186 39.78 -14.01 -1.42
C LYS A 186 41.07 -13.20 -1.55
N ILE A 187 41.22 -12.43 -2.64
CA ILE A 187 42.38 -11.55 -2.85
C ILE A 187 42.46 -10.50 -1.74
N ASP A 188 41.33 -9.88 -1.41
CA ASP A 188 41.23 -8.86 -0.38
C ASP A 188 41.56 -9.42 1.01
N ALA A 189 41.06 -10.62 1.33
CA ALA A 189 41.38 -11.30 2.57
C ALA A 189 42.87 -11.67 2.68
N GLU A 190 43.50 -12.11 1.59
CA GLU A 190 44.95 -12.35 1.55
C GLU A 190 45.77 -11.06 1.75
N LEU A 191 45.31 -9.95 1.18
CA LEU A 191 45.93 -8.65 1.33
C LEU A 191 45.83 -8.16 2.78
N LEU A 192 44.64 -8.21 3.39
CA LEU A 192 44.44 -7.85 4.79
C LEU A 192 45.32 -8.68 5.75
N LYS A 193 45.47 -9.99 5.48
CA LYS A 193 46.38 -10.87 6.23
C LYS A 193 47.84 -10.40 6.12
N LYS A 194 48.30 -10.04 4.93
CA LYS A 194 49.67 -9.53 4.71
C LYS A 194 49.90 -8.20 5.44
N ILE A 195 48.88 -7.34 5.52
CA ILE A 195 48.96 -6.03 6.17
C ILE A 195 48.63 -6.10 7.68
N SER A 196 48.19 -7.26 8.19
CA SER A 196 47.82 -7.47 9.61
C SER A 196 46.72 -6.55 10.14
N ILE A 197 45.88 -6.00 9.25
CA ILE A 197 44.72 -5.17 9.61
C ILE A 197 43.49 -6.06 9.62
N GLY A 198 42.93 -6.33 10.80
CA GLY A 198 41.72 -7.13 10.96
C GLY A 198 40.45 -6.28 10.96
N GLY A 199 39.38 -6.81 10.36
CA GLY A 199 38.01 -6.29 10.52
C GLY A 199 37.58 -5.17 9.56
N LEU A 200 38.41 -4.81 8.57
CA LEU A 200 38.04 -3.80 7.57
C LEU A 200 37.53 -4.47 6.28
N GLN A 201 36.38 -4.05 5.75
CA GLN A 201 35.96 -4.40 4.39
C GLN A 201 36.63 -3.46 3.39
N LEU A 202 37.37 -4.03 2.42
CA LEU A 202 37.97 -3.26 1.34
C LEU A 202 36.90 -2.88 0.31
N LEU A 203 36.93 -1.64 -0.14
CA LEU A 203 36.10 -1.17 -1.23
C LEU A 203 36.78 -1.48 -2.58
N PRO A 204 36.00 -1.60 -3.67
CA PRO A 204 36.56 -1.78 -5.00
C PRO A 204 37.45 -0.59 -5.38
N GLU A 205 38.54 -0.88 -6.10
CA GLU A 205 39.50 0.13 -6.57
C GLU A 205 38.80 1.15 -7.50
N HIS A 206 38.92 2.45 -7.19
CA HIS A 206 38.45 3.51 -8.07
C HIS A 206 39.57 3.98 -9.00
N ALA A 207 39.24 4.43 -10.21
CA ALA A 207 40.22 4.84 -11.22
C ALA A 207 41.18 5.94 -10.72
N SER A 208 40.66 6.89 -9.91
CA SER A 208 41.47 7.95 -9.30
C SER A 208 42.54 7.43 -8.34
N ASP A 209 42.30 6.29 -7.69
CA ASP A 209 43.22 5.73 -6.69
C ASP A 209 44.40 5.06 -7.39
N ILE A 210 44.16 4.45 -8.54
CA ILE A 210 45.19 3.87 -9.41
C ILE A 210 46.14 4.98 -9.91
N GLU A 211 45.60 6.12 -10.37
CA GLU A 211 46.40 7.25 -10.86
C GLU A 211 47.28 7.86 -9.75
N LYS A 212 46.72 8.01 -8.53
CA LYS A 212 47.47 8.48 -7.35
C LYS A 212 48.54 7.48 -6.91
N ALA A 213 48.25 6.18 -6.94
CA ALA A 213 49.23 5.14 -6.60
C ALA A 213 50.39 5.09 -7.60
N LEU A 214 50.12 5.31 -8.90
CA LEU A 214 51.16 5.36 -9.94
C LEU A 214 52.04 6.62 -9.85
N SER A 215 51.47 7.75 -9.46
CA SER A 215 52.19 9.03 -9.34
C SER A 215 53.02 9.15 -8.06
N THR A 216 52.68 8.39 -7.01
CA THR A 216 53.42 8.36 -5.75
C THR A 216 54.65 7.44 -5.85
N ARG A 217 55.85 8.01 -5.70
CA ARG A 217 57.12 7.25 -5.62
C ARG A 217 57.47 6.97 -4.16
N PHE A 218 57.49 5.70 -3.76
CA PHE A 218 58.08 5.32 -2.46
C PHE A 218 59.61 5.26 -2.57
N ASN A 219 60.30 5.80 -1.56
CA ASN A 219 61.77 5.88 -1.51
C ASN A 219 62.43 4.52 -1.79
N ALA A 220 63.09 4.40 -2.94
CA ALA A 220 63.98 3.28 -3.24
C ALA A 220 65.23 3.40 -2.37
N SER A 221 65.32 2.60 -1.30
CA SER A 221 66.57 2.40 -0.57
C SER A 221 67.64 1.87 -1.54
N LYS A 222 68.83 2.48 -1.50
CA LYS A 222 69.92 2.37 -2.50
C LYS A 222 70.50 0.96 -2.74
N ASN A 223 69.96 -0.12 -2.16
CA ASN A 223 70.51 -1.48 -2.29
C ASN A 223 69.54 -2.59 -2.74
N ALA A 224 68.32 -2.28 -3.16
CA ALA A 224 67.47 -3.30 -3.79
C ALA A 224 67.64 -3.25 -5.31
N ARG A 225 68.32 -4.27 -5.88
CA ARG A 225 68.34 -4.49 -7.34
C ARG A 225 66.90 -4.46 -7.86
N PRO A 226 66.62 -3.77 -8.97
CA PRO A 226 65.27 -3.66 -9.50
C PRO A 226 64.86 -5.01 -10.10
N GLN A 227 64.34 -5.92 -9.27
CA GLN A 227 63.46 -6.96 -9.78
C GLN A 227 62.09 -6.33 -10.00
N ASN A 228 62.04 -5.56 -11.09
CA ASN A 228 60.88 -5.25 -11.90
C ASN A 228 59.52 -5.52 -11.22
N LEU A 229 59.00 -4.52 -10.51
CA LEU A 229 57.60 -4.48 -10.09
C LEU A 229 56.65 -4.58 -11.31
N ALA A 230 57.12 -4.15 -12.48
CA ALA A 230 56.48 -4.37 -13.78
C ALA A 230 56.33 -5.87 -14.13
N THR A 231 57.22 -6.75 -13.67
CA THR A 231 57.13 -8.21 -13.89
C THR A 231 56.11 -8.87 -12.97
N LEU A 232 55.94 -8.37 -11.73
CA LEU A 232 54.89 -8.82 -10.81
C LEU A 232 53.49 -8.40 -11.26
N LEU A 233 53.35 -7.19 -11.82
CA LEU A 233 52.08 -6.69 -12.36
C LEU A 233 51.74 -7.32 -13.73
N THR A 234 52.72 -7.69 -14.55
CA THR A 234 52.47 -8.42 -15.82
C THR A 234 52.15 -9.90 -15.62
N GLN A 235 52.58 -10.53 -14.52
CA GLN A 235 52.13 -11.88 -14.13
C GLN A 235 50.62 -11.93 -13.80
N ARG A 236 50.06 -10.86 -13.21
CA ARG A 236 48.60 -10.70 -13.03
C ARG A 236 47.82 -10.69 -14.37
N ARG A 237 48.40 -10.15 -15.45
CA ARG A 237 47.76 -10.13 -16.79
C ARG A 237 47.90 -11.44 -17.58
N LYS A 238 48.94 -12.26 -17.34
CA LYS A 238 49.11 -13.56 -18.03
C LYS A 238 48.24 -14.67 -17.44
N ASN A 239 48.00 -14.68 -16.12
CA ASN A 239 47.17 -15.71 -15.49
C ASN A 239 45.67 -15.56 -15.75
N CYS A 240 45.18 -14.36 -16.11
CA CYS A 240 43.78 -14.19 -16.58
C CYS A 240 43.54 -14.63 -18.03
N LYS A 241 44.58 -14.87 -18.85
CA LYS A 241 44.41 -15.29 -20.27
C LYS A 241 44.54 -16.79 -20.51
N ASN A 242 45.15 -17.54 -19.59
CA ASN A 242 45.36 -18.99 -19.72
C ASN A 242 44.33 -19.85 -18.97
N GLY A 243 43.28 -19.25 -18.42
CA GLY A 243 42.14 -19.93 -17.79
C GLY A 243 40.93 -20.01 -18.72
N LYS A 244 41.14 -20.47 -19.96
CA LYS A 244 40.09 -21.01 -20.83
C LYS A 244 40.30 -22.50 -20.98
#